data_AF-A0A835M787-F1
#
_entry.id   AF-A0A835M787-F1
#
_cell.length_a   1.000
_cell.length_b   1.000
_cell.length_c   1.000
_cell.angle_alpha   90.00
_cell.angle_beta   90.00
_cell.angle_gamma   90.00
#
_symmetry.space_group_name_H-M   'P 1'
#
loop_
_entity.id
_entity.type
_entity.pdbx_description
1 polymer ?
#
loop_
_entity_poly.entity_id
_entity_poly.type
_entity_poly.pdbx_seq_one_letter_code
_entity_poly.pdbx_strand_id
1 'polypeptide(L)'
;MSVSNSYTCRAPFRFCNYWVVNPTFKETLLKCWSIPRHGNPSFMLCKKLKSFKEALKGWPKFSSTDLQNQVVAARANLEYIQMQMQKHPFDTHLSFLESRRRSELCDLMLMEEYDLMQRTNTDWLSFGDKGNAFFHNAVKEKKIRNNIWSILDTQGYQQEGQANVAKTFISFYRDLLGSSSSPS
;
A
#
# COMPACT_ATOMS: atom_id res chain seq x y z
N MET A 1 3.45 -35.84 9.13
CA MET A 1 3.16 -34.90 10.23
C MET A 1 3.74 -33.55 9.84
N SER A 2 2.89 -32.68 9.28
CA SER A 2 3.30 -31.38 8.76
C SER A 2 3.39 -30.38 9.90
N VAL A 3 4.58 -29.81 10.13
CA VAL A 3 4.80 -28.79 11.15
C VAL A 3 4.28 -27.46 10.61
N SER A 4 3.08 -27.09 11.05
CA SER A 4 2.44 -25.80 10.81
C SER A 4 3.17 -24.71 11.61
N ASN A 5 4.16 -24.07 11.00
CA ASN A 5 4.88 -22.97 11.62
C ASN A 5 4.20 -21.63 11.27
N SER A 6 3.15 -21.26 11.99
CA SER A 6 2.41 -20.00 11.79
C SER A 6 2.88 -18.90 12.75
N TYR A 7 4.11 -18.41 12.55
CA TYR A 7 4.50 -17.11 13.10
C TYR A 7 3.74 -16.00 12.35
N THR A 8 2.49 -15.76 12.72
CA THR A 8 1.71 -14.61 12.21
C THR A 8 2.17 -13.34 12.91
N CYS A 9 3.32 -12.81 12.48
CA CYS A 9 3.72 -11.47 12.90
C CYS A 9 2.68 -10.48 12.36
N ARG A 10 1.95 -9.80 13.25
CA ARG A 10 0.91 -8.84 12.85
C ARG A 10 1.57 -7.77 11.97
N ALA A 11 1.02 -7.56 10.77
CA ALA A 11 1.57 -6.59 9.84
C ALA A 11 1.65 -5.20 10.50
N PRO A 12 2.79 -4.49 10.38
CA PRO A 12 2.93 -3.16 10.93
C PRO A 12 1.92 -2.22 10.28
N PHE A 13 1.49 -1.20 11.02
CA PHE A 13 0.66 -0.15 10.45
C PHE A 13 1.43 0.56 9.33
N ARG A 14 0.82 0.59 8.15
CA ARG A 14 1.28 1.37 7.01
C ARG A 14 0.24 2.45 6.74
N PHE A 15 0.71 3.70 6.70
CA PHE A 15 -0.09 4.82 6.23
C PHE A 15 -0.34 4.64 4.74
N CYS A 16 -1.56 4.84 4.25
CA CYS A 16 -1.84 4.84 2.81
C CYS A 16 -1.86 6.28 2.31
N ASN A 17 -1.00 6.64 1.36
CA ASN A 17 -0.88 8.03 0.90
C ASN A 17 -2.18 8.59 0.35
N TYR A 18 -2.99 7.76 -0.30
CA TYR A 18 -4.30 8.15 -0.83
C TYR A 18 -5.30 8.59 0.26
N TRP A 19 -5.08 8.30 1.54
CA TRP A 19 -5.94 8.81 2.61
C TRP A 19 -5.92 10.35 2.69
N VAL A 20 -4.86 11.00 2.21
CA VAL A 20 -4.75 12.46 2.17
C VAL A 20 -5.80 13.08 1.23
N VAL A 21 -6.26 12.34 0.22
CA VAL A 21 -7.29 12.77 -0.74
C VAL A 21 -8.67 12.80 -0.09
N ASN A 22 -8.91 12.01 0.95
CA ASN A 22 -10.21 11.97 1.61
C ASN A 22 -10.54 13.34 2.25
N PRO A 23 -11.70 13.95 1.95
CA PRO A 23 -12.09 15.25 2.51
C PRO A 23 -12.02 15.30 4.04
N THR A 24 -12.33 14.18 4.71
CA THR A 24 -12.37 14.07 6.18
C THR A 24 -10.99 13.87 6.82
N PHE A 25 -9.93 13.74 6.02
CA PHE A 25 -8.57 13.51 6.52
C PHE A 25 -8.09 14.66 7.40
N LYS A 26 -8.22 15.89 6.89
CA LYS A 26 -7.78 17.09 7.60
C LYS A 26 -8.58 17.29 8.89
N GLU A 27 -9.87 17.04 8.86
CA GLU A 27 -10.74 17.12 10.03
C GLU A 27 -10.33 16.11 11.11
N THR A 28 -10.06 14.86 10.70
CA THR A 28 -9.61 13.80 11.61
C THR A 28 -8.26 14.13 12.23
N LEU A 29 -7.33 14.67 11.42
CA LEU A 29 -6.02 15.11 11.87
C LEU A 29 -6.16 16.22 12.92
N LEU A 30 -6.90 17.28 12.60
CA LEU A 30 -7.15 18.41 13.49
C LEU A 30 -7.79 17.95 14.80
N LYS A 31 -8.82 17.10 14.74
CA LYS A 31 -9.47 16.53 15.92
C LYS A 31 -8.48 15.80 16.82
N CYS A 32 -7.57 15.01 16.25
CA CYS A 32 -6.53 14.33 17.03
C CYS A 32 -5.48 15.30 17.59
N TRP A 33 -5.17 16.38 16.87
CA TRP A 33 -4.16 17.37 17.25
C TRP A 33 -4.61 18.36 18.31
N SER A 34 -5.92 18.63 18.38
CA SER A 34 -6.55 19.54 19.35
C SER A 34 -6.59 19.00 20.77
N ILE A 35 -6.40 17.68 20.96
CA ILE A 35 -6.36 17.09 22.30
C ILE A 35 -5.08 17.54 23.01
N PRO A 36 -5.17 18.27 24.14
CA PRO A 36 -4.00 18.74 24.87
C PRO A 36 -3.20 17.53 25.40
N ARG A 37 -1.88 17.62 25.27
CA ARG A 37 -0.94 16.63 25.79
C ARG A 37 0.12 17.38 26.61
N HIS A 38 0.61 16.74 27.65
CA HIS A 38 1.62 17.30 28.55
C HIS A 38 2.86 16.41 28.55
N GLY A 39 4.03 17.02 28.78
CA GLY A 39 5.33 16.36 28.73
C GLY A 39 6.27 17.05 27.75
N ASN A 40 7.40 16.40 27.45
CA ASN A 40 8.36 16.96 26.49
C ASN A 40 7.80 16.96 25.05
N PRO A 41 8.32 17.81 24.16
CA PRO A 41 7.83 17.92 22.78
C PRO A 41 7.79 16.59 22.01
N SER A 42 8.83 15.77 22.15
CA SER A 42 8.92 14.45 21.49
C SER A 42 7.82 13.50 21.97
N PHE A 43 7.53 13.48 23.26
CA PHE A 43 6.46 12.68 23.86
C PHE A 43 5.09 13.17 23.40
N MET A 44 4.87 14.48 23.38
CA MET A 44 3.61 15.07 22.90
C MET A 44 3.36 14.68 21.44
N LEU A 45 4.38 14.80 20.57
CA LEU A 45 4.30 14.39 19.17
C LEU A 45 3.97 12.90 19.03
N CYS A 46 4.70 12.02 19.73
CA CYS A 46 4.47 10.58 19.72
C CYS A 46 3.03 10.21 20.14
N LYS A 47 2.48 10.89 21.15
CA LYS A 47 1.11 10.66 21.61
C LYS A 47 0.07 11.14 20.59
N LYS A 48 0.28 12.30 19.95
CA LYS A 48 -0.60 12.80 18.88
C LYS A 48 -0.58 11.87 17.67
N LEU A 49 0.60 11.45 17.21
CA LEU A 49 0.75 10.48 16.12
C LEU A 49 0.14 9.13 16.45
N LYS A 50 0.27 8.64 17.69
CA LYS A 50 -0.38 7.39 18.13
C LYS A 50 -1.90 7.52 18.10
N SER A 51 -2.47 8.62 18.60
CA SER A 51 -3.91 8.88 18.54
C SER A 51 -4.42 8.93 17.09
N PHE A 52 -3.68 9.63 16.23
CA PHE A 52 -4.02 9.75 14.81
C PHE A 52 -3.95 8.39 14.10
N LYS A 53 -2.91 7.61 14.37
CA LYS A 53 -2.78 6.23 13.90
C LYS A 53 -3.97 5.36 14.29
N GLU A 54 -4.43 5.44 15.54
CA GLU A 54 -5.62 4.67 15.97
C GLU A 54 -6.89 5.11 15.23
N ALA A 55 -7.08 6.42 15.01
CA ALA A 55 -8.19 6.92 14.21
C ALA A 55 -8.15 6.40 12.76
N LEU A 56 -6.97 6.35 12.15
CA LEU A 56 -6.78 5.86 10.79
C LEU A 56 -6.84 4.33 10.65
N LYS A 57 -6.73 3.56 11.73
CA LYS A 57 -6.82 2.08 11.63
C LYS A 57 -8.19 1.61 11.16
N GLY A 58 -9.25 2.35 11.48
CA GLY A 58 -10.62 2.04 11.06
C GLY A 58 -10.96 2.54 9.66
N TRP A 59 -10.05 3.25 9.00
CA TRP A 59 -10.28 3.74 7.65
C TRP A 59 -10.23 2.59 6.65
N PRO A 60 -11.01 2.67 5.55
CA PRO A 60 -10.97 1.68 4.50
C PRO A 60 -9.55 1.57 3.94
N LYS A 61 -9.11 0.32 3.82
CA LYS A 61 -7.85 -0.04 3.18
C LYS A 61 -8.18 -0.88 1.97
N PHE A 62 -7.87 -0.34 0.81
CA PHE A 62 -7.95 -1.08 -0.44
C PHE A 62 -6.61 -1.73 -0.70
N SER A 63 -6.61 -3.00 -1.11
CA SER A 63 -5.44 -3.55 -1.76
C SER A 63 -5.26 -2.89 -3.12
N SER A 64 -4.05 -2.91 -3.65
CA SER A 64 -3.77 -2.38 -5.00
C SER A 64 -4.66 -3.04 -6.06
N THR A 65 -4.95 -4.34 -5.90
CA THR A 65 -5.87 -5.06 -6.80
C THR A 65 -7.30 -4.56 -6.66
N ASP A 66 -7.77 -4.31 -5.43
CA ASP A 66 -9.12 -3.78 -5.20
C ASP A 66 -9.29 -2.40 -5.84
N LEU A 67 -8.27 -1.55 -5.72
CA LEU A 67 -8.29 -0.20 -6.26
C LEU A 67 -8.30 -0.22 -7.80
N GLN A 68 -7.45 -1.06 -8.41
CA GLN A 68 -7.45 -1.28 -9.86
C GLN A 68 -8.81 -1.80 -10.35
N ASN A 69 -9.40 -2.76 -9.63
CA ASN A 69 -10.73 -3.29 -9.96
C ASN A 69 -11.82 -2.21 -9.85
N GLN A 70 -11.75 -1.34 -8.85
CA GLN A 70 -12.68 -0.22 -8.69
C GLN A 70 -12.55 0.81 -9.82
N VAL A 71 -11.32 1.14 -10.25
CA VAL A 71 -11.08 2.02 -11.40
C VAL A 71 -11.68 1.43 -12.69
N VAL A 72 -11.46 0.13 -12.93
CA VAL A 72 -12.05 -0.57 -14.10
C VAL A 72 -13.57 -0.56 -14.03
N ALA A 73 -14.17 -0.87 -12.88
CA ALA A 73 -15.62 -0.87 -12.70
C ALA A 73 -16.23 0.54 -12.86
N ALA A 74 -15.58 1.57 -12.31
CA ALA A 74 -16.02 2.96 -12.43
C ALA A 74 -15.95 3.45 -13.88
N ARG A 75 -14.91 3.06 -14.62
CA ARG A 75 -14.77 3.37 -16.05
C ARG A 75 -15.89 2.73 -16.88
N ALA A 76 -16.15 1.44 -16.68
CA ALA A 76 -17.24 0.74 -17.36
C ALA A 76 -18.62 1.36 -17.07
N ASN A 77 -18.84 1.80 -15.83
CA ASN A 77 -20.08 2.49 -15.44
C ASN A 77 -20.21 3.86 -16.13
N LEU A 78 -19.12 4.64 -16.19
CA LEU A 78 -19.11 5.92 -16.90
C LEU A 78 -19.40 5.73 -18.39
N GLU A 79 -18.76 4.76 -19.04
CA GLU A 79 -19.01 4.40 -20.44
C GLU A 79 -20.48 4.04 -20.67
N TYR A 80 -21.07 3.22 -19.79
CA TYR A 80 -22.49 2.89 -19.88
C TYR A 80 -23.39 4.12 -19.82
N ILE A 81 -23.15 5.05 -18.89
CA ILE A 81 -23.93 6.29 -18.78
C ILE A 81 -23.76 7.17 -20.01
N GLN A 82 -22.53 7.30 -20.52
CA GLN A 82 -22.24 8.05 -21.74
C GLN A 82 -22.97 7.46 -22.96
N MET A 83 -23.07 6.14 -23.06
CA MET A 83 -23.88 5.47 -24.09
C MET A 83 -25.37 5.78 -23.95
N GLN A 84 -25.91 5.88 -22.72
CA GLN A 84 -27.31 6.29 -22.51
C GLN A 84 -27.53 7.76 -22.88
N MET A 85 -26.59 8.65 -22.56
CA MET A 85 -26.63 10.06 -22.97
C MET A 85 -26.66 10.22 -24.48
N GLN A 86 -25.92 9.40 -25.23
CA GLN A 86 -25.98 9.42 -26.70
C GLN A 86 -27.36 9.06 -27.25
N LYS A 87 -28.11 8.18 -26.56
CA LYS A 87 -29.47 7.81 -26.93
C LYS A 87 -30.51 8.84 -26.50
N HIS A 88 -30.23 9.58 -25.42
CA HIS A 88 -31.13 10.57 -24.82
C HIS A 88 -30.41 11.91 -24.56
N PRO A 89 -30.04 12.67 -25.62
CA PRO A 89 -29.14 13.82 -25.52
C PRO A 89 -29.70 15.03 -24.76
N PHE A 90 -31.02 15.12 -24.57
CA PHE A 90 -31.67 16.21 -23.83
C PHE A 90 -32.00 15.86 -22.38
N ASP A 91 -31.59 14.68 -21.90
CA ASP A 91 -31.80 14.26 -20.52
C ASP A 91 -30.77 14.92 -19.59
N THR A 92 -31.22 15.96 -18.89
CA THR A 92 -30.40 16.71 -17.92
C THR A 92 -30.01 15.88 -16.70
N HIS A 93 -30.80 14.88 -16.32
CA HIS A 93 -30.48 14.00 -15.21
C HIS A 93 -29.32 13.06 -15.56
N LEU A 94 -29.30 12.52 -16.79
CA LEU A 94 -28.17 11.73 -17.27
C LEU A 94 -26.86 12.55 -17.33
N SER A 95 -26.93 13.82 -17.73
CA SER A 95 -25.77 14.73 -17.73
C SER A 95 -25.21 14.97 -16.32
N PHE A 96 -26.08 15.18 -15.33
CA PHE A 96 -25.67 15.30 -13.93
C PHE A 96 -25.02 14.01 -13.40
N LEU A 97 -25.63 12.86 -13.69
CA LEU A 97 -25.10 11.55 -13.28
C LEU A 97 -23.72 11.27 -13.90
N GLU A 98 -23.54 11.59 -15.18
CA GLU A 98 -22.27 11.43 -15.88
C GLU A 98 -21.19 12.28 -15.22
N SER A 99 -21.48 13.54 -14.93
CA SER A 99 -20.53 14.44 -14.25
C SER A 99 -20.11 13.89 -12.89
N ARG A 100 -21.06 13.31 -12.13
CA ARG A 100 -20.78 12.68 -10.84
C ARG A 100 -19.90 11.44 -10.99
N ARG A 101 -20.22 10.54 -11.92
CA ARG A 101 -19.39 9.32 -12.15
C ARG A 101 -18.01 9.66 -12.67
N ARG A 102 -17.88 10.71 -13.47
CA ARG A 102 -16.58 11.20 -13.94
C ARG A 102 -15.73 11.69 -12.77
N SER A 103 -16.32 12.46 -11.86
CA SER A 103 -15.63 12.88 -10.62
C SER A 103 -15.19 11.68 -9.78
N GLU A 104 -16.09 10.71 -9.56
CA GLU A 104 -15.77 9.49 -8.81
C GLU A 104 -14.62 8.70 -9.46
N LEU A 105 -14.58 8.60 -10.80
CA LEU A 105 -13.48 7.97 -11.53
C LEU A 105 -12.16 8.72 -11.34
N CYS A 106 -12.17 10.06 -11.42
CA CYS A 106 -10.99 10.88 -11.17
C CYS A 106 -10.44 10.66 -9.75
N ASP A 107 -11.31 10.60 -8.75
CA ASP A 107 -10.90 10.35 -7.36
C ASP A 107 -10.24 8.97 -7.22
N LEU A 108 -10.83 7.92 -7.81
CA LEU A 108 -10.27 6.57 -7.77
C LEU A 108 -8.93 6.45 -8.50
N MET A 109 -8.79 7.11 -9.66
CA MET A 109 -7.52 7.16 -10.40
C MET A 109 -6.44 7.86 -9.58
N LEU A 110 -6.77 8.97 -8.93
CA LEU A 110 -5.84 9.68 -8.05
C LEU A 110 -5.41 8.82 -6.85
N MET A 111 -6.34 8.07 -6.26
CA MET A 111 -6.00 7.12 -5.20
C MET A 111 -5.05 6.03 -5.70
N GLU A 112 -5.26 5.51 -6.92
CA GLU A 112 -4.39 4.50 -7.54
C GLU A 112 -2.98 5.02 -7.76
N GLU A 113 -2.86 6.24 -8.27
CA GLU A 113 -1.57 6.93 -8.43
C GLU A 113 -0.82 7.04 -7.10
N TYR A 114 -1.48 7.50 -6.03
CA TYR A 114 -0.87 7.59 -4.71
C TYR A 114 -0.40 6.23 -4.15
N ASP A 115 -1.16 5.15 -4.36
CA ASP A 115 -0.73 3.79 -3.97
C ASP A 115 0.52 3.36 -4.74
N LEU A 116 0.50 3.55 -6.06
CA LEU A 116 1.61 3.19 -6.94
C LEU A 116 2.89 3.94 -6.57
N MET A 117 2.81 5.25 -6.41
CA MET A 117 3.93 6.09 -5.96
C MET A 117 4.48 5.66 -4.61
N GLN A 118 3.60 5.35 -3.66
CA GLN A 118 4.02 4.90 -2.34
C GLN A 118 4.75 3.56 -2.39
N ARG A 119 4.43 2.69 -3.35
CA ARG A 119 5.08 1.39 -3.54
C ARG A 119 6.42 1.52 -4.26
N THR A 120 6.51 2.38 -5.27
CA THR A 120 7.76 2.65 -5.97
C THR A 120 8.75 3.44 -5.12
N ASN A 121 8.28 4.22 -4.14
CA ASN A 121 9.07 5.17 -3.35
C ASN A 121 9.68 6.25 -4.26
N THR A 122 8.83 6.90 -5.06
CA THR A 122 9.28 7.88 -6.06
C THR A 122 8.50 9.19 -5.91
N ASP A 123 9.20 10.32 -6.08
CA ASP A 123 8.67 11.67 -5.86
C ASP A 123 7.81 12.19 -7.04
N TRP A 124 6.68 12.82 -6.71
CA TRP A 124 5.68 13.42 -7.62
C TRP A 124 6.28 14.22 -8.79
N LEU A 125 7.34 14.99 -8.53
CA LEU A 125 7.95 15.91 -9.50
C LEU A 125 8.72 15.24 -10.64
N SER A 126 9.05 13.94 -10.53
CA SER A 126 9.80 13.24 -11.58
C SER A 126 8.92 12.78 -12.76
N PHE A 127 7.60 12.97 -12.72
CA PHE A 127 6.66 12.10 -13.43
C PHE A 127 5.91 12.67 -14.64
N GLY A 128 5.67 13.98 -14.73
CA GLY A 128 4.92 14.55 -15.85
C GLY A 128 3.64 13.73 -16.16
N ASP A 129 3.46 13.36 -17.43
CA ASP A 129 2.28 12.64 -17.96
C ASP A 129 2.51 11.13 -18.16
N LYS A 130 3.52 10.54 -17.49
CA LYS A 130 3.82 9.11 -17.62
C LYS A 130 2.77 8.30 -16.86
N GLY A 131 1.76 7.82 -17.57
CA GLY A 131 0.63 7.06 -17.00
C GLY A 131 1.01 5.78 -16.22
N ASN A 132 0.00 5.13 -15.63
CA ASN A 132 0.13 4.05 -14.63
C ASN A 132 1.01 2.86 -15.05
N ALA A 133 1.16 2.60 -16.35
CA ALA A 133 2.01 1.52 -16.87
C ALA A 133 3.47 1.61 -16.40
N PHE A 134 4.03 2.82 -16.30
CA PHE A 134 5.39 3.02 -15.81
C PHE A 134 5.51 2.56 -14.35
N PHE A 135 4.60 2.99 -13.49
CA PHE A 135 4.63 2.63 -12.08
C PHE A 135 4.45 1.14 -11.86
N HIS A 136 3.57 0.49 -12.62
CA HIS A 136 3.43 -0.96 -12.55
C HIS A 136 4.75 -1.67 -12.90
N ASN A 137 5.49 -1.19 -13.91
CA ASN A 137 6.81 -1.73 -14.24
C ASN A 137 7.84 -1.45 -13.14
N ALA A 138 7.89 -0.23 -12.61
CA ALA A 138 8.78 0.12 -11.50
C ALA A 138 8.51 -0.71 -10.23
N VAL A 139 7.24 -0.96 -9.90
CA VAL A 139 6.84 -1.86 -8.79
C VAL A 139 7.31 -3.30 -9.07
N LYS A 140 7.13 -3.80 -10.30
CA LYS A 140 7.59 -5.14 -10.69
C LYS A 140 9.11 -5.25 -10.57
N GLU A 141 9.85 -4.30 -11.12
CA GLU A 141 11.31 -4.28 -11.03
C GLU A 141 11.79 -4.24 -9.58
N LYS A 142 11.21 -3.38 -8.74
CA LYS A 142 11.57 -3.30 -7.32
C LYS A 142 11.28 -4.62 -6.59
N LYS A 143 10.16 -5.29 -6.91
CA LYS A 143 9.83 -6.61 -6.38
C LYS A 143 10.87 -7.65 -6.80
N ILE A 144 11.33 -7.62 -8.06
CA ILE A 144 12.38 -8.51 -8.56
C ILE A 144 13.71 -8.23 -7.86
N ARG A 145 14.14 -6.96 -7.77
CA ARG A 145 15.39 -6.56 -7.11
C ARG A 145 15.42 -6.93 -5.64
N ASN A 146 14.29 -6.82 -4.94
CA ASN A 146 14.20 -7.15 -3.52
C ASN A 146 13.99 -8.65 -3.25
N ASN A 147 13.74 -9.44 -4.28
CA ASN A 147 13.57 -10.88 -4.15
C ASN A 147 14.94 -11.58 -4.20
N ILE A 148 15.39 -12.11 -3.07
CA ILE A 148 16.62 -12.89 -2.99
C ILE A 148 16.33 -14.31 -3.51
N TRP A 149 16.63 -14.56 -4.79
CA TRP A 149 16.38 -15.85 -5.44
C TRP A 149 17.52 -16.87 -5.25
N SER A 150 18.75 -16.37 -5.08
CA SER A 150 19.95 -17.18 -5.00
C SER A 150 20.92 -16.60 -3.96
N ILE A 151 21.57 -17.47 -3.21
CA ILE A 151 22.65 -17.13 -2.27
C ILE A 151 23.78 -18.15 -2.36
N LEU A 152 24.99 -17.77 -1.96
CA LEU A 152 26.11 -18.69 -1.79
C LEU A 152 26.08 -19.25 -0.36
N ASP A 153 26.26 -20.57 -0.23
CA ASP A 153 26.43 -21.20 1.08
C ASP A 153 27.88 -21.02 1.61
N THR A 154 28.13 -21.39 2.86
CA THR A 154 29.45 -21.32 3.51
C THR A 154 30.55 -22.11 2.78
N GLN A 155 30.19 -23.10 1.98
CA GLN A 155 31.06 -23.90 1.12
C GLN A 155 31.22 -23.32 -0.29
N GLY A 156 30.60 -22.17 -0.59
CA GLY A 156 30.69 -21.51 -1.88
C GLY A 156 29.76 -22.07 -2.97
N TYR A 157 28.87 -23.01 -2.66
CA TYR A 157 27.88 -23.50 -3.61
C TYR A 157 26.69 -22.56 -3.73
N GLN A 158 26.24 -22.34 -4.96
CA GLN A 158 25.06 -21.54 -5.26
C GLN A 158 23.79 -22.32 -4.91
N GLN A 159 22.98 -21.75 -4.02
CA GLN A 159 21.69 -22.29 -3.59
C GLN A 159 20.57 -21.45 -4.19
N GLU A 160 19.79 -22.05 -5.07
CA GLU A 160 18.68 -21.39 -5.76
C GLU A 160 17.33 -21.83 -5.24
N GLY A 161 16.37 -20.92 -5.30
CA GLY A 161 14.99 -21.15 -4.93
C GLY A 161 14.72 -20.82 -3.46
N GLN A 162 13.54 -20.25 -3.23
CA GLN A 162 13.17 -19.63 -1.95
C GLN A 162 13.28 -20.58 -0.74
N ALA A 163 12.99 -21.87 -0.92
CA ALA A 163 13.11 -22.87 0.14
C ALA A 163 14.57 -23.16 0.53
N ASN A 164 15.45 -23.30 -0.47
CA ASN A 164 16.87 -23.58 -0.24
C ASN A 164 17.57 -22.36 0.33
N VAL A 165 17.31 -21.16 -0.22
CA VAL A 165 17.79 -19.88 0.31
C VAL A 165 17.39 -19.74 1.78
N ALA A 166 16.12 -19.99 2.14
CA ALA A 166 15.67 -19.92 3.52
C ALA A 166 16.37 -20.93 4.44
N LYS A 167 16.54 -22.18 3.99
CA LYS A 167 17.24 -23.23 4.74
C LYS A 167 18.69 -22.84 5.02
N THR A 168 19.41 -22.38 3.99
CA THR A 168 20.81 -21.95 4.09
C THR A 168 20.97 -20.72 4.98
N PHE A 169 20.05 -19.76 4.92
CA PHE A 169 20.02 -18.63 5.86
C PHE A 169 19.88 -19.11 7.31
N ILE A 170 18.95 -20.03 7.57
CA ILE A 170 18.72 -20.56 8.91
C ILE A 170 19.93 -21.33 9.42
N SER A 171 20.54 -22.19 8.59
CA SER A 171 21.74 -22.94 9.00
C SER A 171 22.91 -22.01 9.30
N PHE A 172 23.17 -21.03 8.42
CA PHE A 172 24.23 -20.04 8.63
C PHE A 172 24.09 -19.30 9.96
N TYR A 173 22.91 -18.75 10.25
CA TYR A 173 22.71 -18.00 11.50
C TYR A 173 22.63 -18.89 12.74
N ARG A 174 22.21 -20.16 12.60
CA ARG A 174 22.28 -21.13 13.69
C ARG A 174 23.72 -21.44 14.07
N ASP A 175 24.59 -21.60 13.07
CA ASP A 175 26.01 -21.85 13.30
C ASP A 175 26.72 -20.61 13.82
N LEU A 176 26.41 -19.43 13.28
CA LEU A 176 27.01 -18.15 13.68
C LEU A 176 26.65 -17.72 15.11
N LEU A 177 25.38 -17.86 15.50
CA LEU A 177 24.89 -17.41 16.81
C LEU A 177 25.04 -18.48 17.90
N GLY A 178 25.39 -19.71 17.51
CA GLY A 178 25.54 -20.85 18.41
C GLY A 178 24.20 -21.39 18.93
N SER A 179 24.18 -22.68 19.24
CA SER A 179 23.15 -23.26 20.10
C SER A 179 23.52 -22.88 21.53
N SER A 180 22.61 -22.25 22.29
CA SER A 180 22.85 -21.92 23.70
C SER A 180 23.38 -23.15 24.43
N SER A 181 24.68 -23.16 24.75
CA SER A 181 25.26 -24.14 25.65
C SER A 181 24.65 -23.86 27.02
N SER A 182 23.75 -24.73 27.45
CA SER A 182 23.23 -24.75 28.82
C SER A 182 24.41 -24.70 29.80
N PRO A 183 24.47 -23.74 30.74
CA PRO A 183 25.48 -23.78 31.78
C PRO A 183 25.13 -24.93 32.73
N SER A 184 26.08 -25.85 32.88
CA SER A 184 26.04 -26.98 33.81
C SER A 184 25.98 -26.54 35.28
#